data_AF-A0A4Y2U9V0-F1
#
_entry.id   AF-A0A4Y2U9V0-F1
#
_cell.length_a   1.000
_cell.length_b   1.000
_cell.length_c   1.000
_cell.angle_alpha   90.00
_cell.angle_beta   90.00
_cell.angle_gamma   90.00
#
_symmetry.space_group_name_H-M   'P 1'
#
loop_
_entity.id
_entity.type
_entity.pdbx_description
1 polymer ?
#
loop_
_entity_poly.entity_id
_entity_poly.type
_entity_poly.pdbx_seq_one_letter_code
_entity_poly.pdbx_strand_id
1 'polypeptide(L)'
;MVETGQYKVPSYSSPTKNHKIDNKTNSVLAEFDKSDREISENPFKTVSRKNAAKSQTVENKIVIETSNQYQHHMDVEDQDNSNDSPKIFIPAINLKLTEDCNLTIQGISKNHPETTNKYDRGYIRISPHSLEDREKIIEYLNKSIE
;
A
#
# COMPACT_ATOMS: atom_id res chain seq x y z
N MET A 1 -33.22 10.85 -5.15
CA MET A 1 -32.46 11.25 -6.34
C MET A 1 -31.11 11.74 -5.85
N VAL A 2 -30.04 10.98 -6.11
CA VAL A 2 -28.66 11.35 -5.79
C VAL A 2 -27.85 11.17 -7.06
N GLU A 3 -27.18 12.23 -7.44
CA GLU A 3 -26.44 12.44 -8.68
C GLU A 3 -25.14 11.62 -8.66
N THR A 4 -24.94 10.74 -9.64
CA THR A 4 -23.70 9.96 -9.78
C THR A 4 -22.65 10.82 -10.47
N GLY A 5 -21.67 11.30 -9.69
CA GLY A 5 -20.51 12.02 -10.21
C GLY A 5 -19.70 11.16 -11.19
N GLN A 6 -19.52 11.67 -12.41
CA GLN A 6 -18.63 11.07 -13.42
C GLN A 6 -17.17 11.32 -13.06
N TYR A 7 -16.44 10.28 -12.71
CA TYR A 7 -14.99 10.32 -12.57
C TYR A 7 -14.36 10.32 -13.98
N LYS A 8 -13.54 11.33 -14.31
CA LYS A 8 -12.73 11.34 -15.54
C LYS A 8 -11.46 10.53 -15.33
N VAL A 9 -11.27 9.48 -16.12
CA VAL A 9 -10.04 8.67 -16.15
C VAL A 9 -9.00 9.35 -17.05
N PRO A 10 -7.74 9.56 -16.62
CA PRO A 10 -6.69 10.06 -17.51
C PRO A 10 -6.32 9.01 -18.56
N SER A 11 -6.41 9.39 -19.83
CA SER A 11 -5.92 8.60 -20.97
C SER A 11 -4.41 8.73 -21.07
N TYR A 12 -3.67 7.68 -20.71
CA TYR A 12 -2.25 7.57 -21.05
C TYR A 12 -2.11 7.08 -22.49
N SER A 13 -1.86 7.98 -23.43
CA SER A 13 -1.48 7.60 -24.80
C SER A 13 -0.06 7.03 -24.77
N SER A 14 0.08 5.74 -25.07
CA SER A 14 1.39 5.11 -25.28
C SER A 14 1.96 5.49 -26.64
N PRO A 15 3.27 5.82 -26.77
CA PRO A 15 3.88 6.02 -28.07
C PRO A 15 3.95 4.69 -28.82
N THR A 16 3.19 4.56 -29.91
CA THR A 16 3.30 3.44 -30.84
C THR A 16 4.64 3.50 -31.56
N LYS A 17 5.59 2.65 -31.15
CA LYS A 17 6.75 2.33 -31.99
C LYS A 17 6.24 1.48 -33.15
N ASN A 18 6.30 2.01 -34.37
CA ASN A 18 6.02 1.27 -35.59
C ASN A 18 7.05 0.15 -35.75
N HIS A 19 6.73 -1.05 -35.25
CA HIS A 19 7.45 -2.26 -35.62
C HIS A 19 6.86 -2.75 -36.93
N LYS A 20 7.71 -2.82 -37.96
CA LYS A 20 7.40 -3.43 -39.25
C LYS A 20 6.94 -4.87 -38.99
N ILE A 21 5.66 -5.15 -39.23
CA ILE A 21 5.06 -6.46 -39.03
C ILE A 21 5.39 -7.28 -40.27
N ASP A 22 6.29 -8.24 -40.12
CA ASP A 22 6.52 -9.28 -41.12
C ASP A 22 5.26 -10.15 -41.25
N ASN A 23 4.95 -10.55 -42.48
CA ASN A 23 3.67 -11.09 -42.97
C ASN A 23 3.23 -12.46 -42.39
N LYS A 24 3.72 -12.83 -41.21
CA LYS A 24 3.51 -14.15 -40.58
C LYS A 24 2.28 -14.20 -39.66
N THR A 25 1.62 -13.08 -39.39
CA THR A 25 0.42 -12.96 -38.53
C THR A 25 -0.88 -13.47 -39.16
N ASN A 26 -0.92 -13.69 -40.48
CA ASN A 26 -2.15 -14.08 -41.18
C ASN A 26 -2.54 -15.56 -40.96
N SER A 27 -1.61 -16.44 -40.57
CA SER A 27 -1.93 -17.87 -40.40
C SER A 27 -2.65 -18.15 -39.09
N VAL A 28 -2.35 -17.39 -38.03
CA VAL A 28 -2.92 -17.57 -36.69
C VAL A 28 -4.37 -17.07 -36.65
N LEU A 29 -4.66 -15.94 -37.29
CA LEU A 29 -6.04 -15.42 -37.45
C LEU A 29 -6.95 -16.40 -38.21
N ALA A 30 -6.41 -17.07 -39.24
CA ALA A 30 -7.16 -18.06 -40.02
C ALA A 30 -7.35 -19.40 -39.28
N GLU A 31 -6.61 -19.66 -38.19
CA GLU A 31 -6.81 -20.83 -37.33
C GLU A 31 -7.95 -20.59 -36.33
N PHE A 32 -8.02 -19.39 -35.73
CA PHE A 32 -9.10 -19.02 -34.80
C PHE A 32 -10.49 -19.02 -35.47
N ASP A 33 -10.60 -18.50 -36.70
CA ASP A 33 -11.86 -18.49 -37.47
C ASP A 33 -12.40 -19.90 -37.80
N LYS A 34 -11.53 -20.92 -37.86
CA LYS A 34 -11.94 -22.30 -38.15
C LYS A 34 -12.51 -22.99 -36.92
N SER A 35 -11.92 -22.75 -35.75
CA SER A 35 -12.40 -23.29 -34.47
C SER A 35 -13.77 -22.74 -34.08
N ASP A 36 -14.05 -21.45 -34.31
CA ASP A 36 -15.35 -20.85 -33.98
C ASP A 36 -16.47 -21.39 -34.87
N ARG A 37 -16.15 -21.76 -36.10
CA ARG A 37 -17.11 -22.35 -37.05
C ARG A 37 -17.47 -23.80 -36.68
N GLU A 38 -16.52 -24.59 -36.20
CA GLU A 38 -16.78 -25.96 -35.69
C GLU A 38 -17.62 -25.98 -34.41
N ILE A 39 -17.51 -24.96 -33.55
CA ILE A 39 -18.31 -24.84 -32.31
C ILE A 39 -19.78 -24.48 -32.63
N SER A 40 -20.03 -23.83 -33.77
CA SER A 40 -21.37 -23.42 -34.20
C SER A 40 -22.22 -24.56 -34.80
N GLU A 41 -21.60 -25.63 -35.29
CA GLU A 41 -22.32 -26.69 -36.03
C GLU A 41 -22.85 -27.81 -35.14
N ASN A 42 -22.47 -27.83 -33.85
CA ASN A 42 -22.97 -28.78 -32.87
C ASN A 42 -24.06 -28.16 -31.97
N PRO A 43 -25.36 -28.40 -32.24
CA PRO A 43 -26.42 -27.88 -31.39
C PRO A 43 -26.34 -28.51 -29.99
N PHE A 44 -26.35 -27.67 -28.95
CA PHE A 44 -26.33 -28.11 -27.56
C PHE A 44 -27.50 -29.05 -27.26
N LYS A 45 -27.20 -30.25 -26.77
CA LYS A 45 -28.22 -31.21 -26.34
C LYS A 45 -28.68 -30.88 -24.93
N THR A 46 -29.93 -30.43 -24.78
CA THR A 46 -30.52 -30.22 -23.44
C THR A 46 -30.73 -31.56 -22.73
N VAL A 47 -30.06 -31.74 -21.59
CA VAL A 47 -30.18 -32.94 -20.75
C VAL A 47 -31.20 -32.75 -19.62
N SER A 48 -31.86 -33.86 -19.23
CA SER A 48 -32.85 -33.88 -18.15
C SER A 48 -32.22 -33.55 -16.80
N ARG A 49 -32.82 -32.63 -16.03
CA ARG A 49 -32.40 -32.15 -14.72
C ARG A 49 -32.47 -33.18 -13.57
N LYS A 50 -32.60 -34.47 -13.87
CA LYS A 50 -32.85 -35.55 -12.89
C LYS A 50 -31.66 -35.89 -11.97
N ASN A 51 -30.51 -35.26 -12.18
CA ASN A 51 -29.32 -35.41 -11.32
C ASN A 51 -29.02 -34.15 -10.49
N ALA A 52 -29.96 -33.22 -10.36
CA ALA A 52 -29.76 -32.06 -9.50
C ALA A 52 -29.53 -32.51 -8.04
N ALA A 53 -28.46 -32.03 -7.42
CA ALA A 53 -28.16 -32.31 -6.02
C ALA A 53 -29.34 -31.83 -5.15
N LYS A 54 -29.79 -32.67 -4.22
CA LYS A 54 -30.83 -32.29 -3.25
C LYS A 54 -30.29 -31.17 -2.38
N SER A 55 -31.08 -30.12 -2.18
CA SER A 55 -30.73 -29.04 -1.24
C SER A 55 -30.53 -29.63 0.16
N GLN A 56 -29.37 -29.37 0.75
CA GLN A 56 -29.01 -29.82 2.09
C GLN A 56 -29.99 -29.22 3.11
N THR A 57 -30.51 -30.04 4.03
CA THR A 57 -31.35 -29.57 5.13
C THR A 57 -30.56 -28.57 5.96
N VAL A 58 -31.13 -27.37 6.16
CA VAL A 58 -30.50 -26.28 6.91
C VAL A 58 -30.43 -26.69 8.38
N GLU A 59 -29.31 -27.29 8.77
CA GLU A 59 -28.99 -27.45 10.19
C GLU A 59 -28.76 -26.06 10.81
N ASN A 60 -29.17 -25.94 12.07
CA ASN A 60 -29.30 -24.70 12.81
C ASN A 60 -28.10 -23.77 12.61
N LYS A 61 -28.39 -22.47 12.40
CA LYS A 61 -27.40 -21.40 12.21
C LYS A 61 -26.32 -21.49 13.29
N ILE A 62 -25.17 -22.05 12.95
CA ILE A 62 -23.97 -21.92 13.77
C ILE A 62 -23.63 -20.43 13.70
N VAL A 63 -23.77 -19.74 14.83
CA VAL A 63 -23.35 -18.35 14.95
C VAL A 63 -21.83 -18.36 14.85
N ILE A 64 -21.33 -18.01 13.66
CA ILE A 64 -19.91 -17.84 13.43
C ILE A 64 -19.45 -16.62 14.21
N GLU A 65 -18.44 -16.79 15.04
CA GLU A 65 -17.79 -15.69 15.74
C GLU A 65 -17.07 -14.83 14.70
N THR A 66 -17.51 -13.57 14.55
CA THR A 66 -16.88 -12.58 13.66
C THR A 66 -16.03 -11.58 14.43
N SER A 67 -15.65 -11.90 15.67
CA SER A 67 -14.77 -11.05 16.47
C SER A 67 -13.40 -10.97 15.79
N ASN A 68 -12.84 -9.76 15.74
CA ASN A 68 -11.51 -9.58 15.18
C ASN A 68 -10.45 -10.07 16.18
N GLN A 69 -9.76 -11.15 15.84
CA GLN A 69 -8.71 -11.75 16.67
C GLN A 69 -7.44 -10.87 16.76
N TYR A 70 -7.30 -9.86 15.89
CA TYR A 70 -6.12 -8.98 15.82
C TYR A 70 -6.36 -7.58 16.38
N GLN A 71 -7.44 -7.36 17.13
CA GLN A 71 -7.73 -6.06 17.75
C GLN A 71 -6.56 -5.56 18.61
N HIS A 72 -5.87 -6.47 19.31
CA HIS A 72 -4.73 -6.16 20.17
C HIS A 72 -3.44 -5.76 19.42
N HIS A 73 -3.40 -5.91 18.09
CA HIS A 73 -2.22 -5.58 17.27
C HIS A 73 -2.29 -4.20 16.62
N MET A 74 -3.44 -3.53 16.63
CA MET A 74 -3.57 -2.18 16.06
C MET A 74 -2.89 -1.11 16.94
N ASP A 75 -2.61 -1.43 18.20
CA ASP A 75 -1.99 -0.52 19.18
C ASP A 75 -0.48 -0.75 19.35
N VAL A 76 0.16 -1.54 18.47
CA VAL A 76 1.59 -1.89 18.57
C VAL A 76 2.40 -1.18 17.48
N GLU A 77 2.45 0.14 17.55
CA GLU A 77 3.71 0.83 17.23
C GLU A 77 4.43 1.02 18.58
N ASP A 78 5.42 0.15 18.83
CA ASP A 78 6.40 0.20 19.93
C ASP A 78 5.91 -0.03 21.38
N GLN A 79 5.42 -1.23 21.71
CA GLN A 79 5.47 -1.73 23.10
C GLN A 79 6.79 -2.44 23.37
N ASP A 80 7.76 -1.73 23.97
CA ASP A 80 8.87 -2.35 24.68
C ASP A 80 8.76 -1.99 26.17
N ASN A 81 8.34 -3.01 26.94
CA ASN A 81 8.32 -3.15 28.40
C ASN A 81 7.28 -2.38 29.25
N SER A 82 6.47 -3.22 29.90
CA SER A 82 5.50 -2.99 30.96
C SER A 82 6.03 -2.22 32.19
N ASN A 83 5.33 -1.14 32.58
CA ASN A 83 5.07 -0.58 33.93
C ASN A 83 5.15 0.95 34.06
N ASP A 84 5.45 1.70 33.01
CA ASP A 84 5.46 3.16 33.12
C ASP A 84 4.10 3.77 32.74
N SER A 85 3.78 4.89 33.40
CA SER A 85 2.75 5.87 32.99
C SER A 85 2.71 6.04 31.46
N PRO A 86 1.57 6.43 30.85
CA PRO A 86 1.49 6.58 29.40
C PRO A 86 2.65 7.44 28.90
N LYS A 87 3.67 6.78 28.33
CA LYS A 87 4.88 7.42 27.85
C LYS A 87 4.41 8.29 26.71
N ILE A 88 4.53 9.60 26.88
CA ILE A 88 4.27 10.56 25.81
C ILE A 88 5.19 10.14 24.65
N PHE A 89 4.60 9.62 23.59
CA PHE A 89 5.34 9.24 22.41
C PHE A 89 5.81 10.51 21.71
N ILE A 90 7.12 10.64 21.53
CA ILE A 90 7.74 11.78 20.85
C ILE A 90 8.18 11.29 19.47
N PRO A 91 7.51 11.72 18.38
CA PRO A 91 7.86 11.28 17.05
C PRO A 91 9.27 11.75 16.65
N ALA A 92 10.06 10.84 16.09
CA ALA A 92 11.38 11.15 15.55
C ALA A 92 11.29 12.11 14.34
N ILE A 93 12.37 12.86 14.11
CA ILE A 93 12.54 13.74 12.96
C ILE A 93 13.44 13.02 11.96
N ASN A 94 12.99 12.92 10.71
CA ASN A 94 13.78 12.34 9.62
C ASN A 94 14.50 13.45 8.85
N LEU A 95 15.80 13.58 9.07
CA LEU A 95 16.66 14.51 8.35
C LEU A 95 17.22 13.84 7.09
N LYS A 96 17.04 14.46 5.92
CA LYS A 96 17.59 13.95 4.66
C LYS A 96 19.11 14.10 4.65
N LEU A 97 19.82 13.10 4.13
CA LEU A 97 21.27 13.21 3.91
C LEU A 97 21.56 14.23 2.81
N THR A 98 22.27 15.28 3.20
CA THR A 98 22.82 16.35 2.36
C THR A 98 24.32 16.49 2.67
N GLU A 99 25.03 17.26 1.86
CA GLU A 99 26.48 17.51 2.05
C GLU A 99 26.79 18.10 3.42
N ASP A 100 25.92 18.99 3.91
CA ASP A 100 26.08 19.67 5.20
C ASP A 100 25.38 18.98 6.38
N CYS A 101 24.80 17.80 6.17
CA CYS A 101 24.02 17.10 7.19
C CYS A 101 24.82 16.87 8.48
N ASN A 102 26.13 16.62 8.38
CA ASN A 102 27.02 16.45 9.53
C ASN A 102 27.11 17.73 10.37
N LEU A 103 27.14 18.89 9.72
CA LEU A 103 27.19 20.19 10.41
C LEU A 103 25.87 20.48 11.11
N THR A 104 24.74 20.18 10.45
CA THR A 104 23.40 20.29 11.04
C THR A 104 23.27 19.41 12.29
N ILE A 105 23.73 18.15 12.23
CA ILE A 105 23.70 17.23 13.38
C ILE A 105 24.56 17.74 14.53
N GLN A 106 25.73 18.32 14.24
CA GLN A 106 26.57 18.93 15.28
C GLN A 106 25.87 20.13 15.93
N GLY A 107 25.21 20.98 15.13
CA GLY A 107 24.41 22.10 15.64
C GLY A 107 23.29 21.63 16.58
N ILE A 108 22.56 20.59 16.17
CA ILE A 108 21.50 19.98 16.99
C ILE A 108 22.07 19.38 18.27
N SER A 109 23.16 18.61 18.19
CA SER A 109 23.77 17.94 19.35
C SER A 109 24.33 18.94 20.37
N LYS A 110 24.72 20.15 19.91
CA LYS A 110 25.16 21.23 20.80
C LYS A 110 24.01 21.87 21.57
N ASN A 111 22.86 22.06 20.93
CA ASN A 111 21.69 22.70 21.54
C ASN A 111 20.83 21.72 22.33
N HIS A 112 20.76 20.46 21.90
CA HIS A 112 19.94 19.39 22.45
C HIS A 112 20.78 18.11 22.61
N PRO A 113 21.67 18.05 23.61
CA PRO A 113 22.61 16.93 23.79
C PRO A 113 21.94 15.60 24.11
N GLU A 114 20.69 15.63 24.60
CA GLU A 114 19.90 14.44 24.93
C GLU A 114 19.26 13.78 23.68
N THR A 115 19.45 14.36 22.49
CA THR A 115 18.96 13.79 21.23
C THR A 115 19.76 12.55 20.82
N THR A 116 19.07 11.51 20.38
CA THR A 116 19.70 10.32 19.79
C THR A 116 19.63 10.38 18.28
N ASN A 117 20.78 10.29 17.61
CA ASN A 117 20.89 10.33 16.15
C ASN A 117 21.25 8.94 15.61
N LYS A 118 20.46 8.41 14.67
CA LYS A 118 20.71 7.12 14.02
C LYS A 118 20.55 7.23 12.52
N TYR A 119 21.42 6.56 11.77
CA TYR A 119 21.24 6.42 10.32
C TYR A 119 20.17 5.36 10.03
N ASP A 120 19.19 5.71 9.20
CA ASP A 120 18.09 4.82 8.80
C ASP A 120 17.70 5.10 7.33
N ARG A 121 17.91 4.12 6.45
CA ARG A 121 17.45 4.11 5.04
C ARG A 121 17.70 5.43 4.25
N GLY A 122 18.89 6.02 4.37
CA GLY A 122 19.22 7.26 3.66
C GLY A 122 18.76 8.56 4.35
N TYR A 123 18.28 8.44 5.59
CA TYR A 123 17.97 9.55 6.48
C TYR A 123 18.76 9.43 7.78
N ILE A 124 18.91 10.56 8.47
CA ILE A 124 19.34 10.58 9.87
C ILE A 124 18.08 10.79 10.71
N ARG A 125 17.74 9.75 11.46
CA ARG A 125 16.62 9.73 12.39
C ARG A 125 17.06 10.34 13.71
N ILE A 126 16.53 11.51 14.02
CA ILE A 126 16.80 12.28 15.24
C ILE A 126 15.65 12.01 16.21
N SER A 127 15.97 11.49 17.39
CA SER A 127 14.99 11.16 18.43
C SER A 127 15.15 12.17 19.58
N PRO A 128 14.24 13.15 19.71
CA PRO A 128 14.27 14.14 20.80
C PRO A 128 13.84 13.55 22.13
N HIS A 129 14.31 14.13 23.23
CA HIS A 129 13.95 13.70 24.59
C HIS A 129 12.61 14.30 25.08
N SER A 130 12.25 15.50 24.58
CA SER A 130 10.99 16.19 24.89
C SER A 130 10.27 16.70 23.64
N LEU A 131 8.96 16.97 23.75
CA LEU A 131 8.20 17.64 22.67
C LEU A 131 8.71 19.05 22.41
N GLU A 132 9.12 19.77 23.46
CA GLU A 132 9.70 21.10 23.37
C GLU A 132 11.02 21.08 22.57
N ASP A 133 11.91 20.10 22.83
CA ASP A 133 13.13 19.93 22.05
C ASP A 133 12.83 19.62 20.60
N ARG A 134 11.81 18.79 20.34
CA ARG A 134 11.38 18.47 18.98
C ARG A 134 10.98 19.73 18.22
N GLU A 135 10.20 20.62 18.84
CA GLU A 135 9.77 21.87 18.22
C GLU A 135 10.94 22.81 17.92
N LYS A 136 11.85 22.99 18.88
CA LYS A 136 13.08 23.79 18.70
C LYS A 136 13.98 23.27 17.60
N ILE A 137 14.15 21.94 17.52
CA ILE A 137 14.95 21.32 16.45
C ILE A 137 14.30 21.56 15.08
N ILE A 138 12.97 21.45 14.98
CA ILE A 138 12.25 21.74 13.73
C ILE A 138 12.40 23.21 13.34
N GLU A 139 12.28 24.14 14.29
CA GLU A 139 12.49 25.56 14.04
C GLU A 139 13.91 25.85 13.54
N TYR A 140 14.92 25.28 14.19
CA TYR A 140 16.33 25.38 13.79
C TYR A 140 16.55 24.86 12.35
N LEU A 141 15.96 23.72 12.02
CA LEU A 141 16.05 23.12 10.69
C LEU A 141 15.38 24.00 9.62
N ASN A 142 14.20 24.53 9.91
CA ASN A 142 13.48 25.41 8.98
C ASN A 142 14.26 26.70 8.70
N LYS A 143 14.88 27.29 9.72
CA LYS A 143 15.69 28.50 9.57
C LYS A 143 16.99 28.29 8.78
N SER A 144 17.51 27.07 8.76
CA SER A 144 18.77 26.74 8.07
C SER A 144 18.60 26.45 6.57
N ILE A 145 17.35 26.36 6.09
CA ILE A 145 17.02 26.07 4.68
C ILE A 145 16.72 27.36 3.88
N GLU A 146 16.56 28.50 4.56
CA GLU A 146 16.38 29.84 3.95
C GLU A 146 17.75 30.48 3.60
#